data_AF-A0A370E2X9-F1
#
_entry.id   AF-A0A370E2X9-F1
#
_cell.length_a   1.000
_cell.length_b   1.000
_cell.length_c   1.000
_cell.angle_alpha   90.00
_cell.angle_beta   90.00
_cell.angle_gamma   90.00
#
_symmetry.space_group_name_H-M   'P 1'
#
loop_
_entity.id
_entity.type
_entity.pdbx_description
1 polymer ?
#
loop_
_entity_poly.entity_id
_entity_poly.type
_entity_poly.pdbx_seq_one_letter_code
_entity_poly.pdbx_strand_id
1 'polypeptide(L)'
;MLASIVHRYQVHMAQKRMKIQRLLRGVDLVEDLLDRLSGCPFPAETRQLLQKDMLSRYQAIRGVDRRYEGIDRLIGEIGQTLASAEVASRSHNIHDKPHLQKVVDAFGELIGFLQEGGLLNRAPADVIRQHVDKLGMQRAECIHRFHFAKAEQSFEEGNVHDALGHCNAIKEFLTEKGPNSDEVRALYDEAEAFRKRISEHEADN
;
A
#
# COMPACT_ATOMS: atom_id res chain seq x y z
N MET A 1 -50.74 -0.05 -16.63
CA MET A 1 -49.70 -0.99 -17.10
C MET A 1 -48.40 -0.29 -17.52
N LEU A 2 -48.42 0.81 -18.28
CA LEU A 2 -47.21 1.57 -18.64
C LEU A 2 -46.41 2.07 -17.43
N ALA A 3 -47.09 2.57 -16.38
CA ALA A 3 -46.42 3.03 -15.15
C ALA A 3 -45.59 1.95 -14.43
N SER A 4 -46.05 0.69 -14.43
CA SER A 4 -45.28 -0.40 -13.79
C SER A 4 -44.10 -0.88 -14.63
N ILE A 5 -44.19 -0.77 -15.97
CA ILE A 5 -43.08 -1.04 -16.89
C ILE A 5 -42.01 0.05 -16.76
N VAL A 6 -42.43 1.33 -16.76
CA VAL A 6 -41.54 2.48 -16.56
C VAL A 6 -40.86 2.40 -15.19
N HIS A 7 -41.60 2.06 -14.14
CA HIS A 7 -41.03 1.88 -12.79
C HIS A 7 -40.01 0.74 -12.72
N ARG A 8 -40.32 -0.45 -13.27
CA ARG A 8 -39.34 -1.56 -13.34
C ARG A 8 -38.08 -1.19 -14.11
N TYR A 9 -38.24 -0.47 -15.22
CA TYR A 9 -37.12 0.03 -16.01
C TYR A 9 -36.25 1.02 -15.22
N GLN A 10 -36.88 1.98 -14.51
CA GLN A 10 -36.18 2.95 -13.66
C GLN A 10 -35.40 2.25 -12.53
N VAL A 11 -36.01 1.30 -11.84
CA VAL A 11 -35.36 0.51 -10.78
C VAL A 11 -34.16 -0.25 -11.33
N HIS A 12 -34.32 -0.92 -12.47
CA HIS A 12 -33.22 -1.64 -13.12
C HIS A 12 -32.08 -0.70 -13.54
N MET A 13 -32.39 0.47 -14.10
CA MET A 13 -31.37 1.48 -14.45
C MET A 13 -30.66 2.07 -13.22
N ALA A 14 -31.37 2.22 -12.10
CA ALA A 14 -30.77 2.65 -10.84
C ALA A 14 -29.83 1.56 -10.27
N GLN A 15 -30.25 0.29 -10.29
CA GLN A 15 -29.41 -0.84 -9.87
C GLN A 15 -28.14 -0.96 -10.71
N LYS A 16 -28.25 -0.81 -12.03
CA LYS A 16 -27.09 -0.77 -12.93
C LYS A 16 -26.11 0.33 -12.55
N ARG A 17 -26.60 1.56 -12.38
CA ARG A 17 -25.78 2.72 -11.99
C ARG A 17 -25.07 2.50 -10.65
N MET A 18 -25.78 2.02 -9.64
CA MET A 18 -25.18 1.70 -8.34
C MET A 18 -24.10 0.63 -8.44
N LYS A 19 -24.32 -0.42 -9.23
CA LYS A 19 -23.34 -1.49 -9.42
C LYS A 19 -22.06 -0.97 -10.10
N ILE A 20 -22.20 -0.16 -11.15
CA ILE A 20 -21.06 0.46 -11.84
C ILE A 20 -20.30 1.38 -10.90
N GLN A 21 -21.00 2.25 -10.14
CA GLN A 21 -20.36 3.14 -9.16
C GLN A 21 -19.57 2.39 -8.09
N ARG A 22 -20.07 1.25 -7.59
CA ARG A 22 -19.34 0.43 -6.63
C ARG A 22 -18.07 -0.18 -7.23
N LEU A 23 -18.12 -0.61 -8.49
CA LEU A 23 -16.95 -1.14 -9.19
C LEU A 23 -15.90 -0.05 -9.40
N LEU A 24 -16.32 1.13 -9.88
CA LEU A 24 -15.43 2.28 -10.08
C LEU A 24 -14.78 2.74 -8.78
N ARG A 25 -15.52 2.88 -7.68
CA ARG A 25 -14.93 3.23 -6.38
C ARG A 25 -13.83 2.27 -5.94
N GLY A 26 -13.96 0.98 -6.26
CA GLY A 26 -12.93 0.00 -5.95
C GLY A 26 -11.69 0.13 -6.86
N VAL A 27 -11.87 0.58 -8.10
CA VAL A 27 -10.76 0.94 -8.99
C VAL A 27 -10.06 2.20 -8.47
N ASP A 28 -10.82 3.27 -8.21
CA ASP A 28 -10.30 4.56 -7.75
C ASP A 28 -9.47 4.40 -6.47
N LEU A 29 -9.94 3.55 -5.53
CA LEU A 29 -9.21 3.22 -4.30
C LEU A 29 -7.86 2.56 -4.59
N VAL A 30 -7.83 1.57 -5.50
CA VAL A 30 -6.59 0.86 -5.82
C VAL A 30 -5.61 1.77 -6.58
N GLU A 31 -6.11 2.62 -7.47
CA GLU A 31 -5.28 3.61 -8.18
C GLU A 31 -4.67 4.62 -7.21
N ASP A 32 -5.46 5.19 -6.29
CA ASP A 32 -4.97 6.13 -5.26
C ASP A 32 -3.88 5.49 -4.38
N LEU A 33 -4.11 4.25 -3.92
CA LEU A 33 -3.11 3.54 -3.11
C LEU A 33 -1.82 3.28 -3.88
N LEU A 34 -1.91 2.90 -5.16
CA LEU A 34 -0.74 2.66 -6.00
C LEU A 34 0.02 3.95 -6.33
N ASP A 35 -0.69 5.06 -6.53
CA ASP A 35 -0.09 6.38 -6.77
C ASP A 35 0.64 6.91 -5.52
N ARG A 36 0.03 6.78 -4.34
CA ARG A 36 0.66 7.12 -3.05
C ARG A 36 1.88 6.27 -2.72
N LEU A 37 1.96 5.06 -3.27
CA LEU A 37 3.11 4.16 -3.15
C LEU A 37 4.09 4.29 -4.32
N SER A 38 3.86 5.22 -5.24
CA SER A 38 4.78 5.47 -6.35
C SER A 38 6.15 5.93 -5.83
N GLY A 39 7.22 5.41 -6.43
CA GLY A 39 8.59 5.72 -5.99
C GLY A 39 9.07 4.98 -4.73
N CYS A 40 8.22 4.15 -4.12
CA CYS A 40 8.63 3.21 -3.07
C CYS A 40 8.77 1.78 -3.64
N PRO A 41 9.73 0.99 -3.13
CA PRO A 41 9.74 -0.45 -3.31
C PRO A 41 8.41 -1.07 -2.92
N PHE A 42 7.86 -1.85 -3.85
CA PHE A 42 6.55 -2.43 -3.73
C PHE A 42 6.58 -3.83 -4.35
N PRO A 43 6.04 -4.86 -3.67
CA PRO A 43 6.12 -6.22 -4.17
C PRO A 43 5.43 -6.35 -5.54
N ALA A 44 6.17 -6.83 -6.54
CA ALA A 44 5.68 -6.96 -7.91
C ALA A 44 4.44 -7.85 -7.99
N GLU A 45 4.40 -8.94 -7.23
CA GLU A 45 3.25 -9.85 -7.23
C GLU A 45 2.00 -9.17 -6.66
N THR A 46 2.14 -8.33 -5.63
CA THR A 46 1.02 -7.55 -5.08
C THR A 46 0.53 -6.53 -6.10
N ARG A 47 1.43 -5.90 -6.86
CA ARG A 47 1.04 -4.95 -7.92
C ARG A 47 0.23 -5.64 -8.99
N GLN A 48 0.70 -6.81 -9.44
CA GLN A 48 -0.01 -7.62 -10.41
C GLN A 48 -1.37 -8.09 -9.89
N LEU A 49 -1.47 -8.47 -8.61
CA LEU A 49 -2.74 -8.84 -7.99
C LEU A 49 -3.76 -7.69 -8.07
N LEU A 50 -3.34 -6.48 -7.69
CA LEU A 50 -4.18 -5.28 -7.72
C LEU A 50 -4.57 -4.88 -9.14
N GLN A 51 -3.63 -4.92 -10.09
CA GLN A 51 -3.92 -4.63 -11.50
C GLN A 51 -4.89 -5.67 -12.12
N LYS A 52 -4.77 -6.95 -11.75
CA LYS A 52 -5.74 -7.99 -12.14
C LYS A 52 -7.12 -7.74 -11.53
N ASP A 53 -7.19 -7.24 -10.31
CA ASP A 53 -8.44 -6.84 -9.66
C ASP A 53 -9.10 -5.67 -10.40
N MET A 54 -8.34 -4.62 -10.73
CA MET A 54 -8.81 -3.49 -11.53
C MET A 54 -9.33 -3.94 -12.91
N LEU A 55 -8.58 -4.78 -13.62
CA LEU A 55 -9.01 -5.36 -14.89
C LEU A 55 -10.33 -6.13 -14.73
N SER A 56 -10.46 -6.93 -13.67
CA SER A 56 -11.68 -7.68 -13.38
C SER A 56 -12.88 -6.75 -13.13
N ARG A 57 -12.68 -5.62 -12.43
CA ARG A 57 -13.71 -4.61 -12.21
C ARG A 57 -14.13 -3.94 -13.52
N TYR A 58 -13.18 -3.55 -14.36
CA TYR A 58 -13.50 -2.97 -15.67
C TYR A 58 -14.26 -3.96 -16.58
N GLN A 59 -13.84 -5.22 -16.60
CA GLN A 59 -14.58 -6.28 -17.31
C GLN A 59 -16.00 -6.48 -16.75
N ALA A 60 -16.17 -6.40 -15.43
CA ALA A 60 -17.48 -6.45 -14.79
C ALA A 60 -18.36 -5.24 -15.15
N ILE A 61 -17.79 -4.03 -15.26
CA ILE A 61 -18.50 -2.83 -15.73
C ILE A 61 -18.99 -3.06 -17.17
N ARG A 62 -18.12 -3.54 -18.08
CA ARG A 62 -18.50 -3.87 -19.46
C ARG A 62 -19.61 -4.92 -19.53
N GLY A 63 -19.62 -5.88 -18.60
CA GLY A 63 -20.68 -6.88 -18.46
C GLY A 63 -22.03 -6.30 -18.02
N VAL A 64 -22.03 -5.23 -17.21
CA VAL A 64 -23.24 -4.53 -16.75
C VAL A 64 -23.77 -3.56 -17.80
N ASP A 65 -22.88 -2.81 -18.44
CA ASP A 65 -23.18 -1.88 -19.52
C ASP A 65 -22.10 -1.91 -20.61
N ARG A 66 -22.44 -2.52 -21.75
CA ARG A 66 -21.56 -2.59 -22.93
C ARG A 66 -21.32 -1.24 -23.60
N ARG A 67 -22.17 -0.24 -23.33
CA ARG A 67 -22.06 1.11 -23.89
C ARG A 67 -21.41 2.09 -22.93
N TYR A 68 -20.86 1.62 -21.81
CA TYR A 68 -20.12 2.48 -20.90
C TYR A 68 -18.94 3.09 -21.65
N GLU A 69 -18.92 4.42 -21.71
CA GLU A 69 -17.96 5.16 -22.51
C GLU A 69 -16.52 4.90 -22.04
N GLY A 70 -15.61 4.67 -22.98
CA GLY A 70 -14.19 4.46 -22.69
C GLY A 70 -13.81 3.13 -22.04
N ILE A 71 -14.76 2.23 -21.73
CA ILE A 71 -14.45 1.00 -20.98
C ILE A 71 -13.46 0.08 -21.70
N ASP A 72 -13.58 -0.08 -23.03
CA ASP A 72 -12.67 -0.93 -23.79
C ASP A 72 -11.25 -0.34 -23.85
N ARG A 73 -11.13 1.00 -23.82
CA ARG A 73 -9.83 1.68 -23.72
C ARG A 73 -9.18 1.38 -22.37
N LEU A 74 -9.91 1.53 -21.27
CA LEU A 74 -9.42 1.25 -19.91
C LEU A 74 -8.99 -0.21 -19.75
N ILE A 75 -9.78 -1.15 -20.29
CA ILE A 75 -9.43 -2.59 -20.32
C ILE A 75 -8.15 -2.83 -21.13
N GLY A 76 -7.98 -2.14 -22.27
CA GLY A 76 -6.78 -2.22 -23.10
C GLY A 76 -5.53 -1.69 -22.39
N GLU A 77 -5.63 -0.51 -21.79
CA GLU A 77 -4.54 0.17 -21.06
C GLU A 77 -4.02 -0.71 -19.92
N ILE A 78 -4.90 -1.16 -19.02
CA ILE A 78 -4.48 -2.01 -17.89
C ILE A 78 -3.94 -3.37 -18.36
N GLY A 79 -4.47 -3.90 -19.45
CA GLY A 79 -3.97 -5.14 -20.07
C GLY A 79 -2.55 -5.00 -20.61
N GLN A 80 -2.22 -3.85 -21.23
CA GLN A 80 -0.87 -3.53 -21.69
C GLN A 80 0.09 -3.34 -20.50
N THR A 81 -0.34 -2.68 -19.43
CA THR A 81 0.46 -2.55 -18.21
C THR A 81 0.79 -3.91 -17.60
N LEU A 82 -0.18 -4.83 -17.55
CA LEU A 82 0.04 -6.20 -17.05
C LEU A 82 1.00 -7.01 -17.93
N ALA A 83 1.02 -6.77 -19.24
CA ALA A 83 1.92 -7.44 -20.18
C ALA A 83 3.34 -6.86 -20.15
N SER A 84 3.50 -5.61 -19.71
CA SER A 84 4.79 -4.92 -19.64
C SER A 84 5.46 -5.26 -18.30
N ALA A 85 6.50 -6.09 -18.33
CA ALA A 85 7.20 -6.61 -17.15
C ALA A 85 8.03 -5.57 -16.36
N GLU A 86 7.86 -4.27 -16.60
CA GLU A 86 8.67 -3.25 -15.95
C GLU A 86 8.14 -2.92 -14.55
N VAL A 87 8.74 -3.56 -13.56
CA VAL A 87 8.76 -3.06 -12.18
C VAL A 87 10.13 -2.45 -11.95
N ALA A 88 10.30 -1.18 -12.33
CA ALA A 88 11.39 -0.39 -11.80
C ALA A 88 11.12 -0.17 -10.31
N SER A 89 11.66 -1.04 -9.47
CA SER A 89 11.88 -0.77 -8.04
C SER A 89 12.90 0.37 -7.99
N ARG A 90 12.41 1.60 -7.83
CA ARG A 90 13.27 2.77 -7.61
C ARG A 90 13.62 2.85 -6.13
N SER A 91 14.80 3.41 -5.83
CA SER A 91 15.28 3.62 -4.48
C SER A 91 14.27 4.39 -3.64
N HIS A 92 14.16 4.02 -2.36
CA HIS A 92 13.40 4.75 -1.36
C HIS A 92 13.86 6.21 -1.29
N ASN A 93 13.16 7.12 -1.96
CA ASN A 93 13.42 8.56 -1.87
C ASN A 93 12.40 9.21 -0.93
N ILE A 94 12.36 8.74 0.31
CA ILE A 94 11.55 9.33 1.38
C ILE A 94 12.42 10.34 2.10
N HIS A 95 12.26 11.62 1.78
CA HIS A 95 13.14 12.69 2.28
C HIS A 95 12.56 13.44 3.49
N ASP A 96 11.24 13.37 3.69
CA ASP A 96 10.56 14.10 4.74
C ASP A 96 9.49 13.25 5.44
N LYS A 97 9.15 13.67 6.67
CA LYS A 97 8.20 12.98 7.54
C LYS A 97 6.76 12.96 6.95
N PRO A 98 6.25 14.03 6.33
CA PRO A 98 4.95 13.98 5.64
C PRO A 98 4.87 12.91 4.55
N HIS A 99 5.91 12.77 3.73
CA HIS A 99 5.98 11.74 2.70
C HIS A 99 6.05 10.34 3.31
N LEU A 100 6.87 10.15 4.36
CA LEU A 100 6.90 8.89 5.10
C LEU A 100 5.50 8.49 5.60
N GLN A 101 4.79 9.43 6.24
CA GLN A 101 3.47 9.18 6.79
C GLN A 101 2.48 8.74 5.69
N LYS A 102 2.47 9.45 4.55
CA LYS A 102 1.61 9.09 3.40
C LYS A 102 1.85 7.66 2.91
N VAL A 103 3.12 7.25 2.80
CA VAL A 103 3.53 5.91 2.36
C VAL A 103 3.15 4.86 3.39
N VAL A 104 3.45 5.11 4.66
CA VAL A 104 3.15 4.20 5.78
C VAL A 104 1.65 3.99 5.96
N ASP A 105 0.86 5.04 5.74
CA ASP A 105 -0.60 4.95 5.76
C ASP A 105 -1.13 4.22 4.54
N ALA A 106 -0.60 4.46 3.34
CA ALA A 106 -1.00 3.74 2.14
C ALA A 106 -0.73 2.23 2.24
N PHE A 107 0.41 1.83 2.82
CA PHE A 107 0.66 0.42 3.14
C PHE A 107 -0.35 -0.13 4.15
N GLY A 108 -0.67 0.62 5.20
CA GLY A 108 -1.66 0.21 6.20
C GLY A 108 -3.07 0.05 5.62
N GLU A 109 -3.51 1.01 4.83
CA GLU A 109 -4.79 0.98 4.10
C GLU A 109 -4.85 -0.20 3.13
N LEU A 110 -3.77 -0.47 2.39
CA LEU A 110 -3.72 -1.60 1.47
C LEU A 110 -3.75 -2.95 2.22
N ILE A 111 -3.04 -3.06 3.35
CA ILE A 111 -3.10 -4.25 4.22
C ILE A 111 -4.54 -4.48 4.70
N GLY A 112 -5.20 -3.44 5.20
CA GLY A 112 -6.60 -3.50 5.64
C GLY A 112 -7.53 -3.91 4.50
N PHE A 113 -7.39 -3.28 3.33
CA PHE A 113 -8.16 -3.61 2.12
C PHE A 113 -8.06 -5.10 1.75
N LEU A 114 -6.86 -5.68 1.81
CA LEU A 114 -6.67 -7.10 1.51
C LEU A 114 -7.27 -8.00 2.60
N GLN A 115 -7.07 -7.67 3.88
CA GLN A 115 -7.58 -8.45 5.01
C GLN A 115 -9.12 -8.46 5.08
N GLU A 116 -9.76 -7.35 4.73
CA GLU A 116 -11.22 -7.19 4.69
C GLU A 116 -11.86 -7.83 3.45
N GLY A 117 -11.06 -8.39 2.55
CA GLY A 117 -11.55 -9.02 1.32
C GLY A 117 -12.00 -8.01 0.26
N GLY A 118 -11.30 -6.88 0.17
CA GLY A 118 -11.62 -5.78 -0.75
C GLY A 118 -11.50 -6.12 -2.23
N LEU A 119 -10.77 -7.19 -2.60
CA LEU A 119 -10.69 -7.71 -3.97
C LEU A 119 -12.07 -8.16 -4.48
N LEU A 120 -12.38 -7.83 -5.73
CA LEU A 120 -13.60 -8.27 -6.41
C LEU A 120 -13.63 -9.80 -6.54
N ASN A 121 -12.50 -10.39 -6.92
CA ASN A 121 -12.30 -11.82 -6.98
C ASN A 121 -11.52 -12.26 -5.75
N ARG A 122 -12.18 -12.95 -4.81
CA ARG A 122 -11.55 -13.40 -3.57
C ARG A 122 -10.39 -14.35 -3.87
N ALA A 123 -9.22 -14.00 -3.36
CA ALA A 123 -8.08 -14.92 -3.32
C ALA A 123 -8.16 -15.83 -2.09
N PRO A 124 -7.49 -17.00 -2.11
CA PRO A 124 -7.33 -17.85 -0.94
C PRO A 124 -6.70 -17.10 0.25
N ALA A 125 -7.12 -17.44 1.47
CA ALA A 125 -6.71 -16.71 2.68
C ALA A 125 -5.20 -16.79 2.97
N ASP A 126 -4.56 -17.90 2.60
CA ASP A 126 -3.11 -18.10 2.64
C ASP A 126 -2.38 -17.17 1.67
N VAL A 127 -2.90 -17.00 0.45
CA VAL A 127 -2.35 -16.07 -0.55
C VAL A 127 -2.47 -14.63 -0.03
N ILE A 128 -3.62 -14.25 0.52
CA ILE A 128 -3.81 -12.91 1.13
C ILE A 128 -2.81 -12.68 2.25
N ARG A 129 -2.60 -13.67 3.13
CA ARG A 129 -1.64 -13.57 4.22
C ARG A 129 -0.22 -13.31 3.70
N GLN A 130 0.22 -14.03 2.68
CA GLN A 130 1.55 -13.81 2.08
C GLN A 130 1.72 -12.39 1.53
N HIS A 131 0.70 -11.82 0.88
CA HIS A 131 0.75 -10.43 0.42
C HIS A 131 0.78 -9.43 1.58
N VAL A 132 -0.01 -9.67 2.63
CA VAL A 132 -0.03 -8.84 3.83
C VAL A 132 1.33 -8.85 4.52
N ASP A 133 1.96 -10.02 4.67
CA ASP A 133 3.27 -10.14 5.32
C ASP A 133 4.35 -9.39 4.51
N LYS A 134 4.36 -9.56 3.17
CA LYS A 134 5.26 -8.82 2.27
C LYS A 134 5.07 -7.31 2.37
N LEU A 135 3.82 -6.83 2.40
CA LEU A 135 3.52 -5.40 2.54
C LEU A 135 3.92 -4.87 3.91
N GLY A 136 3.68 -5.64 4.97
CA GLY A 136 4.10 -5.32 6.33
C GLY A 136 5.62 -5.19 6.43
N MET A 137 6.36 -6.07 5.77
CA MET A 137 7.82 -6.02 5.70
C MET A 137 8.30 -4.74 5.02
N GLN A 138 7.76 -4.41 3.84
CA GLN A 138 8.14 -3.19 3.11
C GLN A 138 7.81 -1.92 3.89
N ARG A 139 6.67 -1.90 4.59
CA ARG A 139 6.28 -0.81 5.49
C ARG A 139 7.27 -0.64 6.64
N ALA A 140 7.70 -1.75 7.27
CA ALA A 140 8.71 -1.75 8.33
C ALA A 140 10.07 -1.24 7.82
N GLU A 141 10.49 -1.68 6.62
CA GLU A 141 11.72 -1.24 5.99
C GLU A 141 11.70 0.29 5.70
N CYS A 142 10.58 0.83 5.20
CA CYS A 142 10.43 2.27 4.96
C CYS A 142 10.65 3.10 6.24
N ILE A 143 10.00 2.68 7.34
CA ILE A 143 10.14 3.33 8.66
C ILE A 143 11.58 3.26 9.14
N HIS A 144 12.16 2.06 9.11
CA HIS A 144 13.53 1.84 9.55
C HIS A 144 14.50 2.74 8.80
N ARG A 145 14.51 2.67 7.46
CA ARG A 145 15.48 3.42 6.63
C ARG A 145 15.38 4.93 6.84
N PHE A 146 14.17 5.47 6.90
CA PHE A 146 13.98 6.91 7.13
C PHE A 146 14.53 7.36 8.47
N HIS A 147 14.10 6.69 9.55
CA HIS A 147 14.48 7.11 10.90
C HIS A 147 15.92 6.77 11.22
N PHE A 148 16.47 5.68 10.68
CA PHE A 148 17.86 5.32 10.87
C PHE A 148 18.79 6.36 10.25
N ALA A 149 18.54 6.76 8.99
CA ALA A 149 19.31 7.81 8.33
C ALA A 149 19.21 9.16 9.08
N LYS A 150 18.04 9.48 9.63
CA LYS A 150 17.85 10.69 10.46
C LYS A 150 18.54 10.60 11.82
N ALA A 151 18.58 9.41 12.41
CA ALA A 151 19.31 9.16 13.65
C ALA A 151 20.81 9.32 13.45
N GLU A 152 21.36 8.76 12.36
CA GLU A 152 22.77 8.92 11.98
C GLU A 152 23.12 10.38 11.76
N GLN A 153 22.33 11.09 10.95
CA GLN A 153 22.52 12.51 10.70
C GLN A 153 22.51 13.32 12.03
N SER A 154 21.52 13.10 12.89
CA SER A 154 21.40 13.84 14.16
C SER A 154 22.57 13.55 15.10
N PHE A 155 23.07 12.31 15.13
CA PHE A 155 24.22 11.93 15.93
C PHE A 155 25.51 12.58 15.42
N GLU A 156 25.73 12.61 14.11
CA GLU A 156 26.86 13.32 13.48
C GLU A 156 26.84 14.83 13.77
N GLU A 157 25.64 15.43 13.83
CA GLU A 157 25.43 16.83 14.18
C GLU A 157 25.56 17.09 15.70
N GLY A 158 25.83 16.06 16.51
CA GLY A 158 25.96 16.16 17.97
C GLY A 158 24.63 16.25 18.73
N ASN A 159 23.49 16.09 18.04
CA ASN A 159 22.17 16.14 18.62
C ASN A 159 21.72 14.72 19.07
N VAL A 160 22.27 14.31 20.22
CA VAL A 160 22.04 12.99 20.82
C VAL A 160 20.57 12.72 21.11
N HIS A 161 19.84 13.71 21.62
CA HIS A 161 18.43 13.56 21.97
C HIS A 161 17.57 13.19 20.75
N ASP A 162 17.76 13.90 19.63
CA ASP A 162 17.01 13.64 18.40
C ASP A 162 17.39 12.30 17.78
N ALA A 163 18.68 11.93 17.83
CA ALA A 163 19.15 10.62 17.38
C ALA A 163 18.47 9.46 18.14
N LEU A 164 18.44 9.53 19.47
CA LEU A 164 17.75 8.56 20.32
C LEU A 164 16.23 8.54 20.07
N GLY A 165 15.62 9.72 19.85
CA GLY A 165 14.21 9.85 19.50
C GLY A 165 13.85 9.09 18.22
N HIS A 166 14.71 9.16 17.20
CA HIS A 166 14.53 8.40 15.97
C HIS A 166 14.70 6.89 16.15
N CYS A 167 15.69 6.43 16.92
CA CYS A 167 15.83 5.00 17.25
C CYS A 167 14.59 4.47 17.99
N ASN A 168 14.04 5.24 18.93
CA ASN A 168 12.83 4.86 19.66
C ASN A 168 11.60 4.79 18.74
N ALA A 169 11.44 5.75 17.82
CA ALA A 169 10.35 5.73 16.85
C ALA A 169 10.36 4.45 15.98
N ILE A 170 11.55 3.97 15.58
CA ILE A 170 11.69 2.68 14.87
C ILE A 170 11.18 1.56 15.76
N LYS A 171 11.70 1.45 16.99
CA LYS A 171 11.37 0.36 17.91
C LYS A 171 9.89 0.30 18.25
N GLU A 172 9.28 1.44 18.56
CA GLU A 172 7.84 1.55 18.85
C GLU A 172 7.04 1.04 17.66
N PHE A 173 7.35 1.53 16.45
CA PHE A 173 6.64 1.09 15.25
C PHE A 173 6.80 -0.41 14.97
N LEU A 174 8.03 -0.94 15.02
CA LEU A 174 8.28 -2.35 14.72
C LEU A 174 7.63 -3.28 15.75
N THR A 175 7.55 -2.85 17.01
CA THR A 175 6.90 -3.62 18.08
C THR A 175 5.37 -3.63 17.95
N GLU A 176 4.77 -2.48 17.62
CA GLU A 176 3.31 -2.35 17.56
C GLU A 176 2.72 -2.81 16.23
N LYS A 177 3.42 -2.57 15.12
CA LYS A 177 2.87 -2.67 13.76
C LYS A 177 3.74 -3.50 12.80
N GLY A 178 4.93 -3.93 13.22
CA GLY A 178 5.79 -4.79 12.42
C GLY A 178 5.26 -6.23 12.34
N PRO A 179 5.35 -6.91 11.19
CA PRO A 179 5.04 -8.33 11.13
C PRO A 179 6.05 -9.15 11.96
N ASN A 180 5.57 -10.20 12.63
CA ASN A 180 6.43 -11.12 13.38
C ASN A 180 7.25 -11.99 12.42
N SER A 181 8.44 -11.51 12.09
CA SER A 181 9.34 -12.09 11.09
C SER A 181 10.79 -11.89 11.52
N ASP A 182 11.69 -12.74 11.01
CA ASP A 182 13.11 -12.68 11.37
C ASP A 182 13.75 -11.38 10.85
N GLU A 183 13.31 -10.88 9.69
CA GLU A 183 13.85 -9.67 9.09
C GLU A 183 13.39 -8.41 9.84
N VAL A 184 12.13 -8.33 10.32
CA VAL A 184 11.69 -7.23 11.19
C VAL A 184 12.44 -7.24 12.52
N ARG A 185 12.72 -8.44 13.07
CA ARG A 185 13.56 -8.57 14.27
C ARG A 185 14.98 -8.05 14.02
N ALA A 186 15.56 -8.34 12.85
CA ALA A 186 16.86 -7.80 12.48
C ALA A 186 16.87 -6.26 12.39
N LEU A 187 15.82 -5.63 11.82
CA LEU A 187 15.68 -4.17 11.79
C LEU A 187 15.57 -3.57 13.20
N TYR A 188 14.86 -4.26 14.10
CA TYR A 188 14.75 -3.85 15.49
C TYR A 188 16.12 -3.93 16.21
N ASP A 189 16.83 -5.03 16.04
CA ASP A 189 18.13 -5.27 16.66
C ASP A 189 19.18 -4.26 16.16
N GLU A 190 19.15 -3.91 14.87
CA GLU A 190 20.01 -2.87 14.28
C GLU A 190 19.75 -1.50 14.92
N ALA A 191 18.48 -1.08 15.02
CA ALA A 191 18.11 0.18 15.68
C ALA A 191 18.50 0.19 17.16
N GLU A 192 18.36 -0.93 17.87
CA GLU A 192 18.76 -1.04 19.29
C GLU A 192 20.28 -1.02 19.47
N ALA A 193 21.04 -1.68 18.60
CA ALA A 193 22.49 -1.64 18.62
C ALA A 193 23.00 -0.21 18.40
N PHE A 194 22.42 0.52 17.44
CA PHE A 194 22.79 1.91 17.21
C PHE A 194 22.42 2.82 18.39
N ARG A 195 21.23 2.63 18.97
CA ARG A 195 20.79 3.35 20.18
C ARG A 195 21.77 3.17 21.35
N LYS A 196 22.23 1.94 21.59
CA LYS A 196 23.22 1.65 22.65
C LYS A 196 24.54 2.37 22.41
N ARG A 197 25.04 2.36 21.16
CA ARG A 197 26.26 3.09 20.76
C ARG A 197 26.15 4.59 21.06
N ILE A 198 25.00 5.21 20.79
CA ILE A 198 24.77 6.62 21.09
C ILE A 198 24.80 6.88 22.60
N SER A 199 24.11 6.05 23.39
CA SER A 199 24.06 6.21 24.85
C SER A 199 25.42 6.00 25.53
N GLU A 200 26.24 5.07 25.02
CA GLU A 200 27.61 4.87 25.51
C GLU A 200 28.49 6.10 25.20
N HIS A 201 28.36 6.69 24.01
CA HIS A 201 29.08 7.91 23.65
C HIS A 201 28.67 9.14 24.47
N GLU A 202 27.43 9.22 24.94
CA GLU A 202 26.97 10.26 25.87
C GLU A 202 27.53 10.06 27.28
N ALA A 203 27.72 8.82 27.73
CA ALA A 203 28.26 8.53 29.06
C ALA A 203 29.77 8.80 29.17
N ASP A 204 30.49 8.74 28.05
CA ASP A 204 31.95 8.94 27.96
C ASP A 204 32.36 10.41 27.74
N ASN A 205 31.41 11.31 27.44
CA ASN A 205 31.64 12.75 27.21
C ASN A 205 31.05 13.62 28.33
#